data_AF-A0A7J9HJ89-F1
#
_entry.id   AF-A0A7J9HJ89-F1
#
_cell.length_a   1.000
_cell.length_b   1.000
_cell.length_c   1.000
_cell.angle_alpha   90.00
_cell.angle_beta   90.00
_cell.angle_gamma   90.00
#
_symmetry.space_group_name_H-M   'P 1'
#
loop_
_entity.id
_entity.type
_entity.pdbx_description
1 polymer ?
#
loop_
_entity_poly.entity_id
_entity_poly.type
_entity_poly.pdbx_seq_one_letter_code
_entity_poly.pdbx_strand_id
1 'polypeptide(L)' 'MRIGKDSIFKIEIRAILEGLNLAWTFDFRQLELECDNTLVVKTILAGGAGTSMLSELRLISQLFCRN' A
#
# COMPACT_ATOMS: atom_id res chain seq x y z
N MET A 1 22.64 -6.84 2.93
CA MET A 1 22.04 -6.23 1.72
C MET A 1 20.52 -6.09 1.93
N ARG A 2 20.07 -5.05 2.65
CA ARG A 2 18.64 -4.80 2.97
C ARG A 2 18.04 -3.61 2.21
N ILE A 3 18.88 -2.67 1.80
CA ILE A 3 18.50 -1.41 1.15
C ILE A 3 17.68 -1.61 -0.13
N GLY A 4 18.02 -2.62 -0.95
CA GLY A 4 17.28 -2.89 -2.19
C GLY A 4 15.85 -3.42 -1.98
N LYS A 5 15.64 -4.28 -0.96
CA LYS A 5 14.32 -4.87 -0.67
C LYS A 5 13.36 -3.84 -0.06
N ASP A 6 13.87 -2.98 0.83
CA ASP A 6 13.07 -1.92 1.44
C ASP A 6 12.65 -0.85 0.41
N SER A 7 13.44 -0.65 -0.65
CA SER A 7 13.10 0.24 -1.75
C SER A 7 11.99 -0.33 -2.64
N ILE A 8 12.08 -1.60 -3.04
CA ILE A 8 11.10 -2.26 -3.92
C ILE A 8 9.73 -2.33 -3.23
N PHE A 9 9.69 -2.77 -1.98
CA PHE A 9 8.45 -2.84 -1.20
C PHE A 9 7.73 -1.48 -1.11
N LYS A 10 8.47 -0.39 -0.88
CA LYS A 10 7.87 0.97 -0.80
C LYS A 10 7.31 1.44 -2.13
N ILE A 11 8.01 1.14 -3.24
CA ILE A 11 7.56 1.52 -4.58
C ILE A 11 6.26 0.79 -4.92
N GLU A 12 6.19 -0.51 -4.67
CA GLU A 12 5.00 -1.32 -4.96
C GLU A 12 3.79 -0.90 -4.12
N ILE A 13 3.97 -0.66 -2.81
CA ILE A 13 2.90 -0.14 -1.96
C ILE A 13 2.40 1.22 -2.45
N ARG A 14 3.30 2.12 -2.86
CA ARG A 14 2.91 3.42 -3.42
C ARG A 14 2.09 3.25 -4.70
N ALA A 15 2.53 2.40 -5.63
CA ALA A 15 1.82 2.13 -6.87
C ALA A 15 0.41 1.58 -6.63
N ILE A 16 0.25 0.67 -5.65
CA ILE A 16 -1.05 0.12 -5.26
C ILE A 16 -1.96 1.21 -4.71
N LEU A 17 -1.45 2.08 -3.83
CA LEU A 17 -2.24 3.18 -3.26
C LEU A 17 -2.71 4.18 -4.31
N GLU A 18 -1.83 4.54 -5.25
CA GLU A 18 -2.17 5.43 -6.36
C GLU A 18 -3.23 4.79 -7.27
N GLY A 19 -3.07 3.51 -7.60
CA GLY A 19 -4.04 2.74 -8.39
C GLY A 19 -5.41 2.65 -7.72
N LEU A 20 -5.46 2.39 -6.40
CA LEU A 20 -6.71 2.36 -5.63
C LEU A 20 -7.38 3.74 -5.59
N ASN A 21 -6.61 4.82 -5.43
CA ASN A 21 -7.17 6.18 -5.43
C ASN A 21 -7.76 6.56 -6.80
N LEU A 22 -7.10 6.17 -7.89
CA LEU A 22 -7.63 6.33 -9.24
C LEU A 22 -8.92 5.53 -9.41
N ALA A 23 -8.90 4.25 -9.05
CA ALA A 23 -10.07 3.39 -9.15
C ALA A 23 -11.27 3.96 -8.40
N TRP A 24 -11.05 4.46 -7.17
CA TRP A 24 -12.07 5.14 -6.39
C TRP A 24 -12.61 6.39 -7.07
N THR A 25 -11.73 7.20 -7.67
CA THR A 25 -12.09 8.42 -8.42
C THR A 25 -12.95 8.09 -9.64
N PHE A 26 -12.72 6.95 -10.28
CA PHE A 26 -13.50 6.45 -11.41
C PHE A 26 -14.70 5.58 -11.01
N ASP A 27 -15.08 5.57 -9.73
CA ASP A 27 -16.19 4.77 -9.18
C ASP A 27 -16.06 3.25 -9.39
N PHE A 28 -14.86 2.74 -9.66
CA PHE A 28 -14.62 1.29 -9.63
C PHE A 28 -14.63 0.79 -8.19
N ARG A 29 -15.61 -0.06 -7.87
CA ARG A 29 -15.83 -0.60 -6.51
C ARG A 29 -15.34 -2.02 -6.30
N GLN A 30 -15.04 -2.72 -7.39
CA GLN A 30 -14.50 -4.08 -7.38
C GLN A 30 -13.21 -4.09 -8.17
N LEU A 31 -12.12 -4.52 -7.53
CA LEU A 31 -10.78 -4.50 -8.09
C LEU A 31 -10.08 -5.82 -7.78
N GLU A 32 -9.32 -6.31 -8.76
CA GLU A 32 -8.39 -7.40 -8.58
C GLU A 32 -6.98 -6.82 -8.57
N LEU A 33 -6.18 -7.21 -7.57
CA LEU A 33 -4.79 -6.79 -7.44
C LEU A 33 -3.89 -8.01 -7.68
N GLU A 34 -3.08 -7.95 -8.72
CA GLU A 34 -2.00 -8.91 -8.96
C GLU A 34 -0.70 -8.37 -8.36
N CYS A 35 -0.07 -9.14 -7.47
CA CYS A 35 1.18 -8.77 -6.82
C CYS A 35 2.00 -10.04 -6.50
N ASP A 36 3.21 -10.12 -7.04
CA ASP A 36 4.16 -11.22 -6.81
C ASP A 36 5.02 -11.01 -5.55
N ASN A 37 5.00 -9.80 -4.98
CA ASN A 37 5.70 -9.51 -3.74
C ASN A 37 4.90 -9.99 -2.52
N THR A 38 5.33 -11.13 -1.99
CA THR A 38 4.73 -11.75 -0.80
C THR A 38 4.70 -10.83 0.42
N LEU A 39 5.67 -9.91 0.57
CA LEU A 39 5.70 -8.97 1.69
C LEU A 39 4.56 -7.95 1.57
N VAL A 40 4.32 -7.43 0.36
CA VAL A 40 3.21 -6.52 0.04
C VAL A 40 1.88 -7.20 0.31
N VAL A 41 1.69 -8.42 -0.21
CA VAL A 41 0.47 -9.20 0.02
C VAL A 41 0.20 -9.39 1.52
N LYS A 42 1.22 -9.77 2.30
CA LYS A 42 1.09 -9.93 3.76
C LYS A 42 0.74 -8.62 4.45
N THR A 43 1.33 -7.50 4.06
CA THR A 43 1.01 -6.18 4.63
C THR A 43 -0.43 -5.78 4.34
N ILE A 44 -0.92 -5.98 3.12
CA ILE A 44 -2.30 -5.68 2.74
C ILE A 44 -3.29 -6.57 3.52
N LEU A 45 -3.03 -7.87 3.57
CA LEU A 45 -3.88 -8.82 4.30
C LEU A 45 -3.88 -8.56 5.81
N ALA A 46 -2.72 -8.19 6.39
CA ALA A 46 -2.62 -7.85 7.81
C ALA A 46 -3.37 -6.55 8.17
N GLY A 47 -3.37 -5.56 7.27
CA GLY A 47 -4.13 -4.32 7.43
C GLY A 47 -5.65 -4.48 7.32
N GLY A 48 -6.15 -5.59 6.76
CA GLY A 48 -7.57 -5.91 6.68
C GLY A 48 -8.23 -6.31 8.00
N ALA A 49 -7.45 -6.62 9.05
CA ALA A 49 -7.96 -7.04 10.36
C ALA A 49 -8.22 -5.87 11.33
N GLY A 50 -7.80 -4.65 11.00
CA GLY A 50 -7.89 -3.47 11.86
C GLY A 50 -8.77 -2.38 11.25
N THR A 51 -9.84 -2.01 11.94
CA THR A 51 -10.66 -0.83 11.66
C THR A 51 -9.79 0.44 11.65
N SER A 52 -9.38 0.88 10.46
CA SER A 52 -8.95 2.24 10.05
C SER A 52 -7.69 2.21 9.17
N MET A 53 -7.85 1.63 7.98
CA MET A 53 -6.86 1.65 6.90
C MET A 53 -6.36 3.07 6.57
N LEU A 54 -7.21 4.09 6.76
CA LEU A 54 -6.85 5.50 6.56
C LEU A 54 -5.91 6.07 7.62
N SER A 55 -6.01 5.61 8.87
CA SER A 55 -5.14 6.10 9.96
C SER A 55 -3.73 5.52 9.84
N GLU A 56 -3.61 4.23 9.53
CA GLU A 56 -2.30 3.58 9.38
C GLU A 56 -1.59 4.00 8.09
N LEU A 57 -2.32 4.15 6.97
CA LEU A 57 -1.74 4.70 5.74
C LEU A 57 -1.31 6.16 5.89
N ARG A 58 -2.05 6.97 6.67
CA ARG A 58 -1.62 8.32 7.03
C ARG A 58 -0.36 8.32 7.89
N LEU A 59 -0.25 7.41 8.86
CA LEU A 59 0.94 7.30 9.70
C LEU A 59 2.17 6.90 8.87
N ILE A 60 2.01 5.94 7.96
CA ILE A 60 3.05 5.54 7.00
C ILE A 60 3.45 6.74 6.13
N SER A 61 2.48 7.45 5.53
CA SER A 61 2.74 8.65 4.72
C SER A 61 3.46 9.76 5.50
N GLN A 62 3.05 10.03 6.74
CA GLN A 62 3.67 11.05 7.60
C GLN A 62 5.09 10.69 8.03
N LEU A 63 5.39 9.40 8.25
CA LEU A 63 6.76 8.94 8.54
C LEU A 63 7.67 9.07 7.32
N PHE A 64 7.12 8.94 6.10
CA PHE A 64 7.89 9.02 4.85
C PHE A 64 8.03 10.43 4.27
N CYS A 65 7.16 11.38 4.61
CA CYS A 65 7.26 12.79 4.18
C CYS A 65 8.10 13.69 5.11
N ARG A 66 8.64 13.16 6.22
CA ARG A 66 9.37 13.93 7.24
C ARG A 66 10.91 13.87 7.10
N ASN A 67 11.40 13.46 5.92
CA ASN A 67 12.82 13.52 5.53
C ASN A 67 13.01 14.44 4.33
#